data_AF-A0A158KZD6-F1
#
_entry.id   AF-A0A158KZD6-F1
#
_cell.length_a   1.000
_cell.length_b   1.000
_cell.length_c   1.000
_cell.angle_alpha   90.00
_cell.angle_beta   90.00
_cell.angle_gamma   90.00
#
_symmetry.space_group_name_H-M   'P 1'
#
loop_
_entity.id
_entity.type
_entity.pdbx_description
1 polymer ?
#
loop_
_entity_poly.entity_id
_entity_poly.type
_entity_poly.pdbx_seq_one_letter_code
_entity_poly.pdbx_strand_id
1 'polypeptide(L)'
;MKTELNITLIARGCAITGDMVVDHGISSFGLLDGGIISTQGLLHIGEGGLVKGSAQGEHVRIDGRVDGDVHARGSLEINGQVSGDIFYCGTIRLGPRASLNGTLKRVC
;
A
#
# COMPACT_ATOMS: atom_id res chain seq x y z
N MET A 1 30.06 2.08 -2.32
CA MET A 1 29.01 1.06 -2.31
C MET A 1 27.96 1.44 -3.34
N LYS A 2 27.72 0.62 -4.37
CA LYS A 2 26.56 0.81 -5.25
C LYS A 2 25.33 0.38 -4.44
N THR A 3 24.42 1.32 -4.17
CA THR A 3 23.08 0.97 -3.68
C THR A 3 22.36 0.32 -4.85
N GLU A 4 22.18 -1.00 -4.81
CA GLU A 4 21.32 -1.67 -5.78
C GLU A 4 19.88 -1.22 -5.55
N LEU A 5 19.29 -0.63 -6.58
CA LEU A 5 17.89 -0.22 -6.56
C LEU A 5 17.04 -1.45 -6.90
N ASN A 6 16.64 -2.18 -5.86
CA ASN A 6 15.71 -3.29 -5.99
C ASN A 6 14.28 -2.75 -5.99
N ILE A 7 13.53 -3.09 -7.04
CA ILE A 7 12.10 -2.77 -7.16
C ILE A 7 11.35 -4.02 -7.63
N THR A 8 10.24 -4.31 -6.97
CA THR A 8 9.29 -5.33 -7.43
C THR A 8 8.13 -4.67 -8.14
N LEU A 9 7.74 -5.19 -9.30
CA LEU A 9 6.59 -4.73 -10.06
C LEU A 9 5.64 -5.90 -10.30
N ILE A 10 4.41 -5.78 -9.82
CA ILE A 10 3.32 -6.69 -10.17
C ILE A 10 2.48 -6.01 -11.23
N ALA A 11 2.55 -6.54 -12.45
CA ALA A 11 1.83 -5.98 -13.59
C ALA A 11 0.32 -6.30 -13.53
N ARG A 12 -0.46 -5.55 -14.30
CA ARG A 12 -1.89 -5.81 -14.48
C ARG A 12 -2.09 -7.21 -15.07
N GLY A 13 -3.18 -7.88 -14.68
CA GLY A 13 -3.49 -9.25 -15.08
C GLY A 13 -2.86 -10.34 -14.20
N CYS A 14 -1.97 -9.96 -13.27
CA CYS A 14 -1.52 -10.87 -12.22
C CYS A 14 -2.58 -10.97 -11.11
N ALA A 15 -2.81 -12.19 -10.64
CA ALA A 15 -3.57 -12.48 -9.43
C ALA A 15 -2.68 -13.26 -8.46
N ILE A 16 -2.57 -12.79 -7.23
CA ILE A 16 -1.76 -13.39 -6.17
C ILE A 16 -2.69 -13.69 -5.00
N THR A 17 -2.58 -14.91 -4.48
CA THR A 17 -3.33 -15.39 -3.32
C THR A 17 -2.36 -15.76 -2.22
N GLY A 18 -2.54 -15.22 -1.02
CA GLY A 18 -1.63 -15.36 0.11
C GLY A 18 -0.83 -14.09 0.41
N ASP A 19 0.08 -14.19 1.38
CA ASP A 19 0.83 -13.04 1.87
C ASP A 19 2.15 -12.81 1.11
N MET A 20 2.46 -11.55 0.87
CA MET A 20 3.71 -11.10 0.26
C MET A 20 4.52 -10.27 1.24
N VAL A 21 5.79 -10.62 1.41
CA VAL A 21 6.75 -9.82 2.19
C VAL A 21 7.92 -9.48 1.28
N VAL A 22 8.22 -8.18 1.16
CA VAL A 22 9.25 -7.65 0.27
C VAL A 22 10.19 -6.76 1.08
N ASP A 23 11.50 -6.91 0.88
CA ASP A 23 12.53 -6.17 1.61
C ASP A 23 12.87 -4.80 1.00
N HIS A 24 12.16 -4.41 -0.07
CA HIS A 24 12.36 -3.20 -0.86
C HIS A 24 11.03 -2.67 -1.42
N GLY A 25 11.10 -1.64 -2.27
CA GLY A 25 9.90 -0.99 -2.83
C GLY A 25 9.14 -1.88 -3.81
N ILE A 26 7.81 -1.83 -3.75
CA ILE A 26 6.91 -2.62 -4.58
C ILE A 26 5.80 -1.76 -5.16
N SER A 27 5.56 -1.89 -6.46
CA SER A 27 4.39 -1.34 -7.14
C SER A 27 3.49 -2.48 -7.62
N SER A 28 2.25 -2.53 -7.12
CA SER A 28 1.26 -3.52 -7.52
C SER A 28 0.12 -2.89 -8.31
N PHE A 29 -0.08 -3.39 -9.52
CA PHE A 29 -1.22 -3.05 -10.39
C PHE A 29 -2.15 -4.26 -10.62
N GLY A 30 -1.89 -5.37 -9.93
CA GLY A 30 -2.66 -6.61 -10.04
C GLY A 30 -3.72 -6.77 -8.95
N LEU A 31 -4.26 -7.98 -8.85
CA LEU A 31 -5.13 -8.41 -7.75
C LEU A 31 -4.29 -9.15 -6.71
N LEU A 32 -4.34 -8.70 -5.46
CA LEU A 32 -3.76 -9.38 -4.31
C LEU A 32 -4.87 -9.75 -3.33
N ASP A 33 -5.06 -11.04 -3.08
CA ASP A 33 -5.96 -11.58 -2.06
C ASP A 33 -5.12 -12.12 -0.91
N GLY A 34 -4.85 -11.27 0.08
CA GLY A 34 -3.88 -11.49 1.15
C GLY A 34 -3.21 -10.20 1.62
N GLY A 35 -2.22 -10.33 2.50
CA GLY A 35 -1.44 -9.21 3.02
C GLY A 35 -0.22 -8.87 2.16
N ILE A 36 0.15 -7.59 2.13
CA ILE A 36 1.40 -7.11 1.54
C ILE A 36 2.18 -6.29 2.55
N ILE A 37 3.43 -6.68 2.79
CA ILE A 37 4.36 -6.01 3.70
C ILE A 37 5.61 -5.62 2.92
N SER A 38 5.91 -4.32 2.88
CA SER A 38 7.18 -3.80 2.39
C SER A 38 7.98 -3.27 3.57
N THR A 39 9.16 -3.83 3.84
CA THR A 39 9.97 -3.41 4.99
C THR A 39 10.79 -2.15 4.71
N GLN A 40 11.08 -1.86 3.43
CA GLN A 40 11.83 -0.67 3.03
C GLN A 40 11.31 -0.12 1.69
N GLY A 41 11.43 1.19 1.50
CA GLY A 41 11.01 1.84 0.26
C GLY A 41 9.51 2.10 0.20
N LEU A 42 9.01 2.21 -1.03
CA LEU A 42 7.63 2.57 -1.33
C LEU A 42 6.77 1.33 -1.54
N LEU A 43 5.69 1.18 -0.76
CA LEU A 43 4.57 0.31 -1.08
C LEU A 43 3.55 1.11 -1.88
N HIS A 44 3.44 0.81 -3.17
CA HIS A 44 2.54 1.49 -4.09
C HIS A 44 1.46 0.54 -4.60
N ILE A 45 0.21 0.85 -4.28
CA ILE A 45 -0.96 0.21 -4.91
C ILE A 45 -1.39 1.11 -6.06
N GLY A 46 -1.01 0.70 -7.27
CA GLY A 46 -1.22 1.47 -8.49
C GLY A 46 -2.67 1.47 -8.95
N GLU A 47 -2.99 2.38 -9.87
CA GLU A 47 -4.33 2.50 -10.44
C GLU A 47 -4.77 1.20 -11.12
N GLY A 48 -5.98 0.74 -10.79
CA GLY A 48 -6.53 -0.54 -11.23
C GLY A 48 -6.07 -1.75 -10.40
N GLY A 49 -5.10 -1.58 -9.50
CA GLY A 49 -4.73 -2.60 -8.52
C GLY A 49 -5.77 -2.72 -7.41
N LEU A 50 -5.99 -3.95 -6.94
CA LEU A 50 -6.88 -4.26 -5.82
C LEU A 50 -6.14 -5.13 -4.80
N VAL A 51 -6.09 -4.68 -3.56
CA VAL A 51 -5.63 -5.46 -2.42
C VAL A 51 -6.83 -5.79 -1.54
N LYS A 52 -7.07 -7.08 -1.29
CA LYS A 52 -8.04 -7.57 -0.31
C LYS A 52 -7.26 -8.15 0.87
N GLY A 53 -7.10 -7.37 1.93
CA GLY A 53 -6.24 -7.71 3.06
C GLY A 53 -5.45 -6.50 3.54
N SER A 54 -4.38 -6.76 4.31
CA SER A 54 -3.60 -5.70 4.95
C SER A 54 -2.47 -5.19 4.07
N ALA A 55 -2.28 -3.86 4.01
CA ALA A 55 -1.15 -3.23 3.33
C ALA A 55 -0.27 -2.51 4.34
N GLN A 56 0.99 -2.93 4.49
CA GLN A 56 1.93 -2.38 5.47
C GLN A 56 3.23 -1.91 4.82
N GLY A 57 3.66 -0.69 5.14
CA GLY A 57 4.95 -0.18 4.69
C GLY A 57 5.45 1.05 5.45
N GLU A 58 6.70 1.44 5.17
CA GLU A 58 7.27 2.70 5.66
C GLU A 58 6.64 3.89 4.92
N HIS A 59 6.69 3.85 3.59
CA HIS A 59 6.02 4.80 2.72
C HIS A 59 4.94 4.08 1.94
N VAL A 60 3.67 4.49 2.10
CA VAL A 60 2.53 3.86 1.45
C VAL A 60 1.84 4.86 0.54
N ARG A 61 1.64 4.47 -0.72
CA ARG A 61 0.89 5.23 -1.73
C ARG A 61 -0.23 4.38 -2.31
N ILE A 62 -1.46 4.87 -2.24
CA ILE A 62 -2.65 4.16 -2.72
C ILE A 62 -3.31 5.00 -3.81
N ASP A 63 -3.07 4.65 -5.07
CA ASP A 63 -3.79 5.18 -6.23
C ASP A 63 -4.92 4.22 -6.69
N GLY A 64 -4.82 2.94 -6.34
CA GLY A 64 -5.83 1.90 -6.60
C GLY A 64 -6.87 1.74 -5.49
N ARG A 65 -7.25 0.49 -5.20
CA ARG A 65 -8.20 0.15 -4.14
C ARG A 65 -7.61 -0.82 -3.13
N VAL A 66 -7.85 -0.55 -1.85
CA VAL A 66 -7.52 -1.45 -0.74
C VAL A 66 -8.80 -1.72 0.05
N ASP A 67 -9.19 -2.99 0.13
CA ASP A 67 -10.26 -3.48 0.98
C ASP A 67 -9.62 -4.25 2.15
N GLY A 68 -9.35 -3.54 3.24
CA GLY A 68 -8.65 -4.01 4.42
C GLY A 68 -7.82 -2.93 5.09
N ASP A 69 -7.02 -3.33 6.08
CA ASP A 69 -6.31 -2.39 6.95
C ASP A 69 -5.01 -1.88 6.32
N VAL A 70 -4.71 -0.60 6.54
CA VAL A 70 -3.50 0.05 6.02
C VAL A 70 -2.63 0.52 7.16
N HIS A 71 -1.35 0.13 7.16
CA HIS A 71 -0.37 0.53 8.16
C HIS A 71 0.79 1.28 7.50
N ALA A 72 0.93 2.57 7.81
CA ALA A 72 1.97 3.44 7.25
C ALA A 72 2.81 4.09 8.36
N ARG A 73 4.11 3.79 8.41
CA ARG A 73 4.98 4.30 9.49
C ARG A 73 5.48 5.72 9.22
N GLY A 74 6.05 5.99 8.04
CA GLY A 74 6.67 7.26 7.69
C GLY A 74 5.75 8.21 6.93
N SER A 75 5.15 7.76 5.83
CA SER A 75 4.23 8.60 5.04
C SER A 75 3.11 7.80 4.39
N LEU A 76 1.92 8.37 4.39
CA LEU A 76 0.74 7.85 3.73
C LEU A 76 0.22 8.84 2.70
N GLU A 77 0.07 8.39 1.45
CA GLU A 77 -0.60 9.14 0.39
C GLU A 77 -1.75 8.32 -0.18
N ILE A 78 -2.97 8.87 -0.14
CA ILE A 78 -4.16 8.21 -0.68
C ILE A 78 -4.76 9.08 -1.76
N ASN A 79 -4.80 8.58 -2.99
CA ASN A 79 -5.50 9.17 -4.13
C ASN A 79 -6.68 8.30 -4.61
N GLY A 80 -6.68 7.01 -4.24
CA GLY A 80 -7.69 6.03 -4.59
C GLY A 80 -8.70 5.76 -3.46
N GLN A 81 -9.09 4.49 -3.30
CA GLN A 81 -10.14 4.05 -2.38
C GLN A 81 -9.57 3.13 -1.29
N VAL A 82 -9.91 3.39 -0.03
CA VAL A 82 -9.58 2.50 1.08
C VAL A 82 -10.86 2.18 1.85
N SER A 83 -11.16 0.90 2.01
CA SER A 83 -12.27 0.39 2.83
C SER A 83 -11.68 -0.44 3.97
N GLY A 84 -11.48 0.16 5.14
CA GLY A 84 -10.81 -0.46 6.28
C GLY A 84 -10.22 0.56 7.24
N ASP A 85 -9.60 0.08 8.32
CA ASP A 85 -8.95 0.96 9.28
C ASP A 85 -7.54 1.34 8.81
N ILE A 86 -7.18 2.59 9.01
CA ILE A 86 -5.90 3.15 8.58
C ILE A 86 -5.14 3.60 9.80
N PHE A 87 -3.96 3.02 9.98
CA PHE A 87 -3.04 3.26 11.06
C PHE A 87 -1.80 3.97 10.53
N TYR A 88 -1.52 5.19 11.01
CA TYR A 88 -0.36 5.95 10.56
C TYR A 88 0.42 6.59 11.71
N CYS A 89 1.74 6.78 11.56
CA CYS A 89 2.56 7.52 12.53
C CYS A 89 2.97 8.90 12.00
N GLY A 90 3.49 8.95 10.76
CA GLY A 90 4.07 10.14 10.17
C GLY A 90 3.08 11.05 9.42
N THR A 91 3.44 11.44 8.20
CA THR A 91 2.64 12.41 7.42
C THR A 91 1.53 11.74 6.63
N ILE A 92 0.38 12.40 6.50
CA ILE A 92 -0.72 11.96 5.64
C ILE A 92 -1.01 13.02 4.57
N ARG A 93 -1.22 12.56 3.34
CA ARG A 93 -1.69 13.36 2.20
C ARG A 93 -2.89 12.67 1.56
N LEU A 94 -3.98 13.41 1.42
CA LEU A 94 -5.18 12.94 0.75
C LEU A 94 -5.35 13.71 -0.55
N GLY A 95 -5.41 12.99 -1.67
CA GLY A 95 -5.68 13.56 -2.97
C GLY A 95 -7.14 13.96 -3.14
N PRO A 96 -7.47 14.75 -4.18
CA PRO A 96 -8.82 15.25 -4.42
C PRO A 96 -9.85 14.14 -4.74
N ARG A 97 -9.38 12.93 -5.09
CA ARG A 97 -10.22 11.76 -5.39
C ARG A 97 -10.19 10.69 -4.29
N ALA A 98 -9.52 10.97 -3.17
CA ALA A 98 -9.40 10.03 -2.08
C ALA A 98 -10.77 9.71 -1.47
N SER A 99 -11.08 8.42 -1.34
CA SER A 99 -12.28 7.95 -0.65
C SER A 99 -11.85 6.97 0.43
N LEU A 100 -12.25 7.27 1.67
CA LEU A 100 -11.88 6.50 2.85
C LEU A 100 -13.17 6.08 3.56
N ASN A 101 -13.38 4.76 3.65
CA ASN A 101 -14.50 4.16 4.36
C ASN A 101 -13.95 3.33 5.53
N GLY A 102 -13.84 3.96 6.70
CA GLY A 102 -13.29 3.33 7.89
C GLY A 102 -12.71 4.36 8.85
N THR A 103 -11.92 3.91 9.82
CA THR A 103 -11.32 4.81 10.80
C THR A 103 -9.90 5.19 10.42
N LEU A 104 -9.59 6.49 10.46
CA LEU A 104 -8.22 6.97 10.37
C LEU A 104 -7.66 7.22 11.78
N LYS A 105 -6.69 6.42 12.21
CA LYS A 105 -6.09 6.45 13.55
C LYS A 105 -4.59 6.73 13.46
N ARG A 106 -4.13 7.74 14.20
CA ARG A 106 -2.70 7.94 14.41
C ARG A 106 -2.23 7.04 15.55
N VAL A 107 -1.30 6.14 15.26
CA VAL A 107 -0.66 5.25 16.25
C VAL A 107 0.82 5.60 16.27
N CYS A 108 1.32 6.15 17.37
CA CYS A 108 2.72 6.54 17.56
C CYS A 108 3.36 5.62 18.58
#